data_AF-A0A4R4NJ94-F1
#
_entry.id   AF-A0A4R4NJ94-F1
#
_cell.length_a   1.000
_cell.length_b   1.000
_cell.length_c   1.000
_cell.angle_alpha   90.00
_cell.angle_beta   90.00
_cell.angle_gamma   90.00
#
_symmetry.space_group_name_H-M   'P 1'
#
loop_
_entity.id
_entity.type
_entity.pdbx_description
1 polymer ?
#
loop_
_entity_poly.entity_id
_entity_poly.type
_entity_poly.pdbx_seq_one_letter_code
_entity_poly.pdbx_strand_id
1 'polypeptide(L)'
;MSSSGLELPPGNGDETAEAPTVAVPVPRPVEIGADLDWSAEDWSEVRTRVERAGRAYVWLNLVEQRLRSVVAAVLRPVYEPVHGEEWEVAAAGPTGQEWVQRAAALREVSRRKGHLLDPADDTVLAFLTLPQLRELMVQHWPCFAPYLDNRRELELTLDELEVARSAVSRNRGMSRAVLEQAERACARLLRLLDSGSPPSDGRLPADAVERLVGDRFTDVAGVHPDRVRLQRQLPAEDLFSGARRLDALGIGLGLLVQNFPGRRLFRLAESGCRVRLLFLNPASGAMRRRERELGLKRGELGRTVETNILHVRRVRSRVRDPEAFEIRVFDDTPRFSAYFVDADGPDGVAVVQSYLRRSRGMETPVMVLRRAGREIVQRDDPLADGELSLFETYREEFEWSWEDSRPVS
;
A
#
# COMPACT_ATOMS: atom_id res chain seq x y z
N MET A 1 -37.45 27.03 -48.44
CA MET A 1 -37.30 28.40 -48.98
C MET A 1 -38.30 29.29 -48.25
N SER A 2 -37.80 30.43 -47.75
CA SER A 2 -38.48 31.66 -47.27
C SER A 2 -39.53 31.53 -46.16
N SER A 3 -39.24 31.91 -44.92
CA SER A 3 -39.20 33.28 -44.35
C SER A 3 -40.56 33.92 -44.20
N SER A 4 -40.94 34.25 -42.96
CA SER A 4 -41.45 35.58 -42.64
C SER A 4 -41.37 35.82 -41.13
N GLY A 5 -40.70 36.90 -40.75
CA GLY A 5 -40.84 37.52 -39.44
C GLY A 5 -42.12 38.35 -39.34
N LEU A 6 -42.43 38.77 -38.12
CA LEU A 6 -43.37 39.83 -37.74
C LEU A 6 -42.92 40.30 -36.35
N GLU A 7 -42.13 41.37 -36.26
CA GLU A 7 -42.56 42.79 -36.13
C GLU A 7 -43.34 43.08 -34.85
N LEU A 8 -42.72 43.89 -33.99
CA LEU A 8 -43.29 44.48 -32.78
C LEU A 8 -44.10 45.74 -33.15
N PRO A 9 -45.29 45.96 -32.56
CA PRO A 9 -46.00 47.22 -32.69
C PRO A 9 -45.43 48.32 -31.75
N PRO A 10 -45.60 49.61 -32.10
CA PRO A 10 -44.94 50.73 -31.45
C PRO A 10 -45.66 51.16 -30.17
N GLY A 11 -44.92 51.85 -29.30
CA GLY A 11 -45.43 52.41 -28.04
C GLY A 11 -46.35 53.62 -28.22
N ASN A 12 -47.23 53.78 -27.25
CA ASN A 12 -47.85 55.01 -26.72
C ASN A 12 -48.45 54.55 -25.36
N GLY A 13 -48.08 55.12 -24.22
CA GLY A 13 -48.49 56.45 -23.76
C GLY A 13 -49.51 56.25 -22.64
N ASP A 14 -49.15 56.70 -21.43
CA ASP A 14 -49.88 56.76 -20.15
C ASP A 14 -51.35 56.30 -20.11
N GLU A 15 -51.65 55.38 -19.17
CA GLU A 15 -52.69 55.58 -18.15
C GLU A 15 -52.64 54.46 -17.08
N THR A 16 -52.44 54.88 -15.84
CA THR A 16 -52.47 54.06 -14.63
C THR A 16 -53.87 53.48 -14.38
N ALA A 17 -53.99 52.17 -14.50
CA ALA A 17 -55.08 51.39 -13.90
C ALA A 17 -54.48 50.26 -13.07
N GLU A 18 -54.63 50.32 -11.74
CA GLU A 18 -54.28 49.25 -10.80
C GLU A 18 -55.04 47.97 -11.17
N ALA A 19 -54.32 46.98 -11.71
CA ALA A 19 -54.84 45.63 -11.87
C ALA A 19 -54.72 44.89 -10.52
N PRO A 20 -55.76 44.19 -10.05
CA PRO A 20 -55.68 43.43 -8.81
C PRO A 20 -54.66 42.29 -8.97
N THR A 21 -53.67 42.26 -8.09
CA THR A 21 -52.70 41.17 -7.96
C THR A 21 -53.42 39.88 -7.60
N VAL A 22 -53.75 39.07 -8.60
CA VAL A 22 -54.15 37.69 -8.41
C VAL A 22 -52.91 36.91 -7.98
N ALA A 23 -52.77 36.68 -6.67
CA ALA A 23 -51.75 35.80 -6.12
C ALA A 23 -51.97 34.39 -6.69
N VAL A 24 -51.05 33.95 -7.55
CA VAL A 24 -51.00 32.56 -8.01
C VAL A 24 -50.70 31.71 -6.77
N PRO A 25 -51.56 30.74 -6.40
CA PRO A 25 -51.28 29.89 -5.26
C PRO A 25 -50.04 29.06 -5.56
N VAL A 26 -49.00 29.22 -4.73
CA VAL A 26 -47.83 28.35 -4.74
C VAL A 26 -48.34 26.92 -4.48
N PRO A 27 -48.15 25.96 -5.40
CA PRO A 27 -48.55 24.59 -5.15
C PRO A 27 -47.85 24.11 -3.88
N ARG A 28 -48.62 23.57 -2.92
CA ARG A 28 -48.05 22.97 -1.71
C ARG A 28 -46.98 21.96 -2.14
N PRO A 29 -45.78 21.99 -1.55
CA PRO A 29 -44.76 21.00 -1.87
C PRO A 29 -45.39 19.63 -1.65
N VAL A 30 -45.52 18.87 -2.73
CA VAL A 30 -45.79 17.44 -2.64
C VAL A 30 -44.64 16.92 -1.79
N GLU A 31 -44.93 16.39 -0.60
CA GLU A 31 -43.97 15.60 0.16
C GLU A 31 -43.68 14.36 -0.69
N ILE A 32 -42.75 14.52 -1.63
CA ILE A 32 -42.08 13.40 -2.25
C ILE A 32 -41.38 12.74 -1.07
N GLY A 33 -41.93 11.62 -0.61
CA GLY A 33 -41.29 10.72 0.33
C GLY A 33 -40.06 10.09 -0.32
N ALA A 34 -39.11 10.94 -0.71
CA ALA A 34 -37.77 10.54 -1.06
C ALA A 34 -37.13 10.20 0.28
N ASP A 35 -36.97 8.91 0.53
CA ASP A 35 -36.05 8.43 1.54
C ASP A 35 -34.66 8.94 1.11
N LEU A 36 -34.22 10.06 1.72
CA LEU A 36 -32.96 10.71 1.41
C LEU A 36 -31.78 9.97 2.06
N ASP A 37 -32.08 9.01 2.94
CA ASP A 37 -31.08 8.22 3.62
C ASP A 37 -30.49 7.20 2.65
N TRP A 38 -29.16 7.08 2.70
CA TRP A 38 -28.48 6.00 2.00
C TRP A 38 -28.76 4.67 2.69
N SER A 39 -29.21 3.71 1.90
CA SER A 39 -29.28 2.33 2.33
C SER A 39 -27.87 1.77 2.59
N ALA A 40 -27.79 0.60 3.23
CA ALA A 40 -26.53 -0.10 3.41
C ALA A 40 -25.85 -0.46 2.06
N GLU A 41 -26.65 -0.66 1.00
CA GLU A 41 -26.15 -0.93 -0.35
C GLU A 41 -25.54 0.33 -0.97
N ASP A 42 -26.21 1.48 -0.85
CA ASP A 42 -25.69 2.77 -1.32
C ASP A 42 -24.36 3.10 -0.64
N TRP A 43 -24.28 2.92 0.68
CA TRP A 43 -23.03 3.10 1.43
C TRP A 43 -21.91 2.16 0.95
N SER A 44 -22.24 0.90 0.65
CA SER A 44 -21.28 -0.09 0.17
C SER A 44 -20.75 0.27 -1.22
N GLU A 45 -21.64 0.71 -2.12
CA GLU A 45 -21.26 1.12 -3.46
C GLU A 45 -20.39 2.38 -3.43
N VAL A 46 -20.82 3.42 -2.72
CA VAL A 46 -20.07 4.68 -2.59
C VAL A 46 -18.71 4.42 -1.96
N ARG A 47 -18.65 3.62 -0.89
CA ARG A 47 -17.37 3.24 -0.27
C ARG A 47 -16.44 2.58 -1.27
N THR A 48 -16.93 1.62 -2.04
CA THR A 48 -16.13 0.94 -3.07
C THR A 48 -15.62 1.93 -4.13
N ARG A 49 -16.45 2.89 -4.56
CA ARG A 49 -16.06 3.91 -5.53
C ARG A 49 -14.98 4.84 -4.96
N VAL A 50 -15.16 5.32 -3.73
CA VAL A 50 -14.24 6.22 -3.03
C VAL A 50 -12.91 5.54 -2.74
N GLU A 51 -12.92 4.28 -2.28
CA GLU A 51 -11.70 3.50 -2.03
C GLU A 51 -10.84 3.38 -3.29
N ARG A 52 -11.46 3.06 -4.43
CA ARG A 52 -10.74 2.94 -5.71
C ARG A 52 -10.20 4.29 -6.19
N ALA A 53 -11.01 5.34 -6.14
CA ALA A 53 -10.59 6.68 -6.54
C ALA A 53 -9.47 7.22 -5.64
N GLY A 54 -9.59 7.05 -4.32
CA GLY A 54 -8.58 7.45 -3.34
C GLY A 54 -7.26 6.71 -3.53
N ARG A 55 -7.32 5.39 -3.78
CA ARG A 55 -6.14 4.59 -4.07
C ARG A 55 -5.44 5.02 -5.37
N ALA A 56 -6.20 5.26 -6.43
CA ALA A 56 -5.66 5.82 -7.67
C ALA A 56 -5.05 7.21 -7.46
N TYR A 57 -5.71 8.08 -6.68
CA TYR A 57 -5.22 9.41 -6.35
C TYR A 57 -3.83 9.37 -5.70
N VAL A 58 -3.62 8.49 -4.71
CA VAL A 58 -2.31 8.38 -4.03
C VAL A 58 -1.21 8.02 -5.02
N TRP A 59 -1.42 6.99 -5.85
CA TRP A 59 -0.43 6.56 -6.84
C TRP A 59 -0.14 7.64 -7.89
N LEU A 60 -1.18 8.28 -8.43
CA LEU A 60 -1.03 9.36 -9.41
C LEU A 60 -0.33 10.57 -8.80
N ASN A 61 -0.65 10.93 -7.56
CA ASN A 61 -0.01 12.05 -6.88
C ASN A 61 1.48 11.77 -6.64
N LEU A 62 1.86 10.56 -6.24
CA LEU A 62 3.28 10.18 -6.10
C LEU A 62 4.04 10.31 -7.42
N VAL A 63 3.45 9.84 -8.53
CA VAL A 63 4.02 10.00 -9.87
C VAL A 63 4.18 11.48 -10.24
N GLU A 64 3.12 12.29 -10.05
CA GLU A 64 3.16 13.72 -10.36
C GLU A 64 4.25 14.45 -9.56
N GLN A 65 4.34 14.19 -8.25
CA GLN A 65 5.37 14.79 -7.40
C GLN A 65 6.78 14.36 -7.84
N ARG A 66 6.96 13.08 -8.18
CA ARG A 66 8.26 12.59 -8.67
C ARG A 66 8.62 13.21 -10.02
N LEU A 67 7.67 13.32 -10.95
CA LEU A 67 7.89 13.98 -12.24
C LEU A 67 8.28 15.44 -12.08
N ARG A 68 7.56 16.21 -11.24
CA ARG A 68 7.91 17.61 -10.95
C ARG A 68 9.32 17.71 -10.39
N SER A 69 9.68 16.84 -9.45
CA SER A 69 11.02 16.79 -8.86
C SER A 69 12.10 16.49 -9.90
N VAL A 70 11.89 15.50 -10.77
CA VAL A 70 12.84 15.11 -11.83
C VAL A 70 12.98 16.23 -12.87
N VAL A 71 11.87 16.81 -13.33
CA VAL A 71 11.86 17.93 -14.28
C VAL A 71 12.62 19.14 -13.70
N ALA A 72 12.35 19.50 -12.45
CA ALA A 72 13.07 20.57 -11.77
C ALA A 72 14.58 20.26 -11.67
N ALA A 73 14.94 19.06 -11.22
CA ALA A 73 16.34 18.67 -11.03
C ALA A 73 17.16 18.66 -12.32
N VAL A 74 16.53 18.32 -13.46
CA VAL A 74 17.22 18.22 -14.76
C VAL A 74 17.22 19.55 -15.51
N LEU A 75 16.08 20.25 -15.58
CA LEU A 75 15.96 21.45 -16.42
C LEU A 75 16.35 22.73 -15.71
N ARG A 76 16.12 22.86 -14.40
CA ARG A 76 16.47 24.09 -13.67
C ARG A 76 17.97 24.43 -13.81
N PRO A 77 18.93 23.49 -13.63
CA PRO A 77 20.35 23.81 -13.80
C PRO A 77 20.75 24.25 -15.22
N VAL A 78 19.92 23.93 -16.23
CA VAL A 78 20.16 24.29 -17.64
C VAL A 78 19.61 25.68 -17.95
N TYR A 79 18.40 25.98 -17.48
CA TYR A 79 17.66 27.19 -17.87
C TYR A 79 17.75 28.35 -16.86
N GLU A 80 17.80 28.06 -15.57
CA GLU A 80 17.85 29.09 -14.50
C GLU A 80 19.06 30.01 -14.60
N PRO A 81 20.29 29.55 -14.93
CA PRO A 81 21.44 30.44 -15.04
C PRO A 81 21.30 31.54 -16.12
N VAL A 82 20.47 31.31 -17.13
CA VAL A 82 20.26 32.24 -18.26
C VAL A 82 18.95 33.03 -18.11
N HIS A 83 17.91 32.40 -17.56
CA HIS A 83 16.55 32.93 -17.55
C HIS A 83 16.01 33.30 -16.16
N GLY A 84 16.76 33.03 -15.09
CA GLY A 84 16.38 33.36 -13.72
C GLY A 84 15.07 32.70 -13.28
N GLU A 85 14.20 33.46 -12.61
CA GLU A 85 12.91 32.98 -12.08
C GLU A 85 11.89 32.56 -13.16
N GLU A 86 12.13 32.90 -14.44
CA GLU A 86 11.26 32.53 -15.56
C GLU A 86 11.76 31.30 -16.34
N TRP A 87 12.65 30.50 -15.73
CA TRP A 87 13.26 29.35 -16.39
C TRP A 87 12.24 28.32 -16.88
N GLU A 88 11.08 28.15 -16.21
CA GLU A 88 10.03 27.23 -16.68
C GLU A 88 9.41 27.70 -18.00
N VAL A 89 9.23 29.02 -18.17
CA VAL A 89 8.71 29.61 -19.41
C VAL A 89 9.72 29.43 -20.54
N ALA A 90 11.00 29.67 -20.24
CA ALA A 90 12.08 29.46 -21.19
C ALA A 90 12.23 27.99 -21.60
N ALA A 91 12.13 27.06 -20.65
CA ALA A 91 12.16 25.63 -20.92
C ALA A 91 11.00 25.20 -21.81
N ALA A 92 9.79 25.70 -21.59
CA ALA A 92 8.63 25.32 -22.40
C ALA A 92 8.74 25.79 -23.87
N GLY A 93 9.49 26.86 -24.14
CA GLY A 93 9.69 27.39 -25.49
C GLY A 93 8.38 27.89 -26.14
N PRO A 94 8.39 28.21 -27.45
CA PRO A 94 7.25 28.84 -28.12
C PRO A 94 5.97 27.98 -28.12
N THR A 95 6.13 26.66 -28.29
CA THR A 95 5.02 25.70 -28.28
C THR A 95 4.42 25.56 -26.87
N GLY A 96 5.25 25.76 -25.84
CA GLY A 96 4.88 25.56 -24.45
C GLY A 96 4.44 26.80 -23.68
N GLN A 97 4.75 27.98 -24.23
CA GLN A 97 4.62 29.27 -23.55
C GLN A 97 3.21 29.54 -23.02
N GLU A 98 2.18 29.29 -23.83
CA GLU A 98 0.80 29.62 -23.46
C GLU A 98 0.34 28.86 -22.22
N TRP A 99 0.64 27.56 -22.13
CA TRP A 99 0.19 26.76 -21.01
C TRP A 99 1.05 26.93 -19.75
N VAL A 100 2.35 27.25 -19.87
CA VAL A 100 3.16 27.65 -18.71
C VAL A 100 2.72 29.01 -18.16
N GLN A 101 2.45 29.97 -19.04
CA GLN A 101 1.93 31.28 -18.61
C GLN A 101 0.56 31.14 -17.92
N ARG A 102 -0.32 30.26 -18.44
CA ARG A 102 -1.57 29.92 -17.76
C ARG A 102 -1.32 29.31 -16.38
N ALA A 103 -0.35 28.41 -16.23
CA ALA A 103 0.01 27.82 -14.94
C ALA A 103 0.58 28.88 -13.97
N ALA A 104 1.46 29.77 -14.42
CA ALA A 104 2.00 30.86 -13.63
C ALA A 104 0.91 31.85 -13.19
N ALA A 105 -0.03 32.19 -14.09
CA ALA A 105 -1.17 33.03 -13.76
C ALA A 105 -2.10 32.36 -12.72
N LEU A 106 -2.35 31.06 -12.85
CA LEU A 106 -3.13 30.29 -11.88
C LEU A 106 -2.44 30.25 -10.52
N ARG A 107 -1.12 30.06 -10.48
CA ARG A 107 -0.32 30.15 -9.25
C ARG A 107 -0.49 31.51 -8.57
N GLU A 108 -0.35 32.61 -9.30
CA GLU A 108 -0.48 33.95 -8.74
C GLU A 108 -1.92 34.26 -8.27
N VAL A 109 -2.94 33.76 -8.98
CA VAL A 109 -4.33 33.84 -8.51
C VAL A 109 -4.52 33.02 -7.23
N SER A 110 -3.98 31.81 -7.15
CA SER A 110 -4.06 30.94 -5.97
C SER A 110 -3.35 31.54 -4.77
N ARG A 111 -2.18 32.16 -4.97
CA ARG A 111 -1.44 32.89 -3.94
C ARG A 111 -2.29 34.05 -3.39
N ARG A 112 -2.82 34.91 -4.26
CA ARG A 112 -3.66 36.05 -3.84
C ARG A 112 -4.95 35.64 -3.15
N LYS A 113 -5.53 34.51 -3.53
CA LYS A 113 -6.76 33.96 -2.91
C LYS A 113 -6.50 33.14 -1.65
N GLY A 114 -5.24 32.93 -1.26
CA GLY A 114 -4.89 32.06 -0.12
C GLY A 114 -5.20 30.58 -0.34
N HIS A 115 -5.29 30.14 -1.60
CA HIS A 115 -5.47 28.72 -1.96
C HIS A 115 -4.16 27.94 -1.95
N LEU A 116 -3.01 28.62 -1.86
CA LEU A 116 -1.72 27.98 -1.71
C LEU A 116 -1.50 27.66 -0.23
N LEU A 117 -1.78 26.41 0.14
CA LEU A 117 -1.80 25.96 1.53
C LEU A 117 -0.41 25.49 2.00
N ASP A 118 0.38 24.91 1.10
CA ASP A 118 1.75 24.47 1.36
C ASP A 118 2.74 25.34 0.58
N PRO A 119 3.73 25.99 1.23
CA PRO A 119 4.79 26.74 0.55
C PRO A 119 5.56 25.92 -0.49
N ALA A 120 5.67 24.60 -0.33
CA ALA A 120 6.34 23.73 -1.30
C ALA A 120 5.61 23.69 -2.66
N ASP A 121 4.31 23.98 -2.68
CA ASP A 121 3.50 24.07 -3.90
C ASP A 121 3.64 25.42 -4.61
N ASP A 122 4.42 26.38 -4.08
CA ASP A 122 4.63 27.70 -4.66
C ASP A 122 5.62 27.70 -5.83
N THR A 123 5.41 26.81 -6.79
CA THR A 123 6.22 26.66 -8.01
C THR A 123 5.32 26.56 -9.24
N VAL A 124 5.80 26.95 -10.42
CA VAL A 124 4.99 26.83 -11.66
C VAL A 124 4.74 25.36 -12.00
N LEU A 125 5.71 24.47 -11.73
CA LEU A 125 5.59 23.03 -11.96
C LEU A 125 4.44 22.37 -11.18
N ALA A 126 4.10 22.87 -9.98
CA ALA A 126 2.96 22.38 -9.21
C ALA A 126 1.62 22.54 -9.95
N PHE A 127 1.53 23.53 -10.83
CA PHE A 127 0.33 23.85 -11.62
C PHE A 127 0.34 23.20 -13.02
N LEU A 128 1.40 22.47 -13.37
CA LEU A 128 1.45 21.70 -14.61
C LEU A 128 0.75 20.34 -14.46
N THR A 129 0.02 19.98 -15.52
CA THR A 129 -0.63 18.68 -15.69
C THR A 129 0.35 17.60 -16.15
N LEU A 130 -0.02 16.32 -15.98
CA LEU A 130 0.76 15.19 -16.50
C LEU A 130 1.16 15.33 -17.99
N PRO A 131 0.25 15.67 -18.93
CA PRO A 131 0.62 15.89 -20.32
C PRO A 131 1.66 16.99 -20.52
N GLN A 132 1.61 18.07 -19.73
CA GLN A 132 2.55 19.20 -19.83
C GLN A 132 3.92 18.86 -19.25
N LEU A 133 3.95 18.13 -18.13
CA LEU A 133 5.20 17.60 -17.57
C LEU A 133 5.86 16.61 -18.54
N ARG A 134 5.06 15.74 -19.18
CA ARG A 134 5.53 14.86 -20.25
C ARG A 134 6.14 15.68 -21.39
N GLU A 135 5.43 16.69 -21.89
CA GLU A 135 5.91 17.52 -23.01
C GLU A 135 7.28 18.14 -22.70
N LEU A 136 7.48 18.69 -21.50
CA LEU A 136 8.78 19.20 -21.05
C LEU A 136 9.87 18.11 -21.09
N MET A 137 9.57 16.92 -20.59
CA MET A 137 10.54 15.82 -20.60
C MET A 137 10.90 15.36 -22.01
N VAL A 138 9.90 15.29 -22.89
CA VAL A 138 10.01 14.80 -24.26
C VAL A 138 10.77 15.79 -25.14
N GLN A 139 10.43 17.07 -25.06
CA GLN A 139 11.09 18.14 -25.80
C GLN A 139 12.57 18.26 -25.42
N HIS A 140 12.89 18.04 -24.14
CA HIS A 140 14.25 18.13 -23.60
C HIS A 140 14.87 16.78 -23.32
N TRP A 141 14.44 15.72 -24.03
CA TRP A 141 14.94 14.37 -23.80
C TRP A 141 16.47 14.25 -23.75
N PRO A 142 17.27 14.99 -24.55
CA PRO A 142 18.73 14.96 -24.42
C PRO A 142 19.26 15.29 -23.01
N CYS A 143 18.55 16.10 -22.22
CA CYS A 143 18.90 16.40 -20.82
C CYS A 143 18.56 15.24 -19.86
N PHE A 144 17.54 14.44 -20.20
CA PHE A 144 17.09 13.31 -19.38
C PHE A 144 17.75 11.98 -19.74
N ALA A 145 18.21 11.82 -20.98
CA ALA A 145 18.83 10.60 -21.51
C ALA A 145 20.01 10.05 -20.68
N PRO A 146 20.82 10.88 -19.98
CA PRO A 146 21.86 10.37 -19.08
C PRO A 146 21.33 9.64 -17.83
N TYR A 147 20.06 9.85 -17.49
CA TYR A 147 19.44 9.33 -16.26
C TYR A 147 18.31 8.34 -16.53
N LEU A 148 17.71 8.39 -17.73
CA LEU A 148 16.54 7.61 -18.12
C LEU A 148 16.81 6.90 -19.45
N ASP A 149 16.68 5.58 -19.46
CA ASP A 149 17.11 4.75 -20.60
C ASP A 149 16.03 4.59 -21.70
N ASN A 150 14.78 4.99 -21.45
CA ASN A 150 13.66 4.70 -22.36
C ASN A 150 12.60 5.80 -22.46
N ARG A 151 12.75 6.67 -23.46
CA ARG A 151 11.78 7.75 -23.79
C ARG A 151 10.39 7.21 -24.09
N ARG A 152 10.33 6.20 -24.95
CA ARG A 152 9.07 5.68 -25.50
C ARG A 152 8.22 5.03 -24.42
N GLU A 153 8.85 4.29 -23.51
CA GLU A 153 8.16 3.69 -22.38
C GLU A 153 7.61 4.74 -21.40
N LEU A 154 8.36 5.82 -21.15
CA LEU A 154 7.89 6.94 -20.34
C LEU A 154 6.66 7.60 -20.99
N GLU A 155 6.73 7.93 -22.28
CA GLU A 155 5.63 8.55 -23.03
C GLU A 155 4.35 7.69 -22.98
N LEU A 156 4.46 6.41 -23.36
CA LEU A 156 3.32 5.49 -23.38
C LEU A 156 2.71 5.28 -21.98
N THR A 157 3.55 5.16 -20.96
CA THR A 157 3.05 4.97 -19.58
C THR A 157 2.32 6.22 -19.08
N LEU A 158 2.79 7.42 -19.43
CA LEU A 158 2.10 8.67 -19.07
C LEU A 158 0.76 8.81 -19.80
N ASP A 159 0.70 8.47 -21.09
CA ASP A 159 -0.55 8.41 -21.86
C ASP A 159 -1.59 7.47 -21.21
N GLU A 160 -1.16 6.27 -20.81
CA GLU A 160 -2.02 5.31 -20.12
C GLU A 160 -2.63 5.89 -18.83
N LEU A 161 -1.85 6.69 -18.09
CA LEU A 161 -2.27 7.27 -16.82
C LEU A 161 -3.23 8.46 -16.96
N GLU A 162 -3.30 9.11 -18.12
CA GLU A 162 -4.20 10.26 -18.34
C GLU A 162 -5.67 9.90 -18.13
N VAL A 163 -6.09 8.69 -18.54
CA VAL A 163 -7.46 8.21 -18.37
C VAL A 163 -7.80 8.07 -16.88
N ALA A 164 -6.92 7.43 -16.11
CA ALA A 164 -7.09 7.27 -14.67
C ALA A 164 -7.09 8.64 -13.97
N ARG A 165 -6.20 9.55 -14.36
CA ARG A 165 -6.14 10.91 -13.83
C ARG A 165 -7.40 11.70 -14.09
N SER A 166 -7.93 11.65 -15.32
CA SER A 166 -9.17 12.30 -15.72
C SER A 166 -10.38 11.76 -14.95
N ALA A 167 -10.41 10.44 -14.68
CA ALA A 167 -11.44 9.83 -13.85
C ALA A 167 -11.39 10.35 -12.41
N VAL A 168 -10.21 10.39 -11.80
CA VAL A 168 -9.99 10.92 -10.44
C VAL A 168 -10.35 12.41 -10.36
N SER A 169 -9.88 13.26 -11.28
CA SER A 169 -10.17 14.70 -11.30
C SER A 169 -11.67 15.03 -11.35
N ARG A 170 -12.46 14.15 -11.98
CA ARG A 170 -13.89 14.35 -12.20
C ARG A 170 -14.76 13.52 -11.25
N ASN A 171 -14.17 12.90 -10.21
CA ASN A 171 -14.85 12.02 -9.28
C ASN A 171 -15.68 10.91 -9.97
N ARG A 172 -15.17 10.37 -11.08
CA ARG A 172 -15.83 9.30 -11.84
C ARG A 172 -15.48 7.93 -11.26
N GLY A 173 -16.43 7.01 -11.35
CA GLY A 173 -16.21 5.62 -10.94
C GLY A 173 -15.13 4.93 -11.78
N MET A 174 -14.31 4.11 -11.11
CA MET A 174 -13.25 3.32 -11.73
C MET A 174 -13.51 1.83 -11.48
N SER A 175 -13.32 1.00 -12.52
CA SER A 175 -13.38 -0.45 -12.36
C SER A 175 -12.10 -0.97 -11.69
N ARG A 176 -12.19 -2.15 -11.07
CA ARG A 176 -11.03 -2.81 -10.45
C ARG A 176 -9.88 -3.04 -11.45
N ALA A 177 -10.21 -3.45 -12.68
CA ALA A 177 -9.22 -3.70 -13.72
C ALA A 177 -8.45 -2.42 -14.13
N VAL A 178 -9.16 -1.29 -14.25
CA VAL A 178 -8.53 0.01 -14.56
C VAL A 178 -7.63 0.47 -13.42
N LEU A 179 -8.07 0.28 -12.17
CA LEU A 179 -7.24 0.58 -11.00
C LEU A 179 -5.97 -0.26 -10.98
N GLU A 180 -6.08 -1.59 -11.11
CA GLU A 180 -4.93 -2.50 -11.15
C GLU A 180 -3.98 -2.21 -12.32
N GLN A 181 -4.48 -1.71 -13.45
CA GLN A 181 -3.65 -1.25 -14.57
C GLN A 181 -2.92 0.05 -14.21
N ALA A 182 -3.62 1.04 -13.65
CA ALA A 182 -3.05 2.32 -13.24
C ALA A 182 -1.97 2.12 -12.15
N GLU A 183 -2.21 1.29 -11.15
CA GLU A 183 -1.21 0.98 -10.11
C GLU A 183 0.06 0.37 -10.70
N ARG A 184 -0.08 -0.59 -11.61
CA ARG A 184 1.07 -1.19 -12.30
C ARG A 184 1.82 -0.17 -13.16
N ALA A 185 1.12 0.72 -13.84
CA ALA A 185 1.71 1.78 -14.65
C ALA A 185 2.47 2.80 -13.78
N CYS A 186 1.87 3.27 -12.68
CA CYS A 186 2.53 4.15 -11.73
C CYS A 186 3.78 3.49 -11.11
N ALA A 187 3.69 2.22 -10.69
CA ALA A 187 4.82 1.49 -10.12
C ALA A 187 5.97 1.28 -11.13
N ARG A 188 5.66 1.05 -12.42
CA ARG A 188 6.69 1.01 -13.48
C ARG A 188 7.33 2.38 -13.66
N LEU A 189 6.53 3.44 -13.76
CA LEU A 189 7.03 4.78 -13.99
C LEU A 189 7.88 5.30 -12.83
N LEU A 190 7.47 5.08 -11.58
CA LEU A 190 8.28 5.44 -10.41
C LEU A 190 9.63 4.72 -10.42
N ARG A 191 9.67 3.42 -10.76
CA ARG A 191 10.94 2.67 -10.92
C ARG A 191 11.81 3.23 -12.04
N LEU A 192 11.20 3.67 -13.15
CA LEU A 192 11.94 4.30 -14.25
C LEU A 192 12.51 5.66 -13.83
N LEU A 193 11.80 6.43 -12.99
CA LEU A 193 12.25 7.74 -12.50
C LEU A 193 13.21 7.67 -11.30
N ASP A 194 13.25 6.55 -10.59
CA ASP A 194 14.18 6.31 -9.48
C ASP A 194 15.46 5.63 -10.01
N SER A 195 16.44 6.44 -10.40
CA SER A 195 17.78 5.98 -10.82
C SER A 195 18.65 5.44 -9.67
N GLY A 196 18.07 5.22 -8.49
CA GLY A 196 18.78 4.88 -7.26
C GLY A 196 18.10 3.76 -6.48
N SER A 197 18.76 2.60 -6.50
CA SER A 197 18.43 1.34 -5.82
C SER A 197 17.19 0.61 -6.37
N PRO A 198 17.32 -0.65 -6.81
CA PRO A 198 16.14 -1.47 -7.08
C PRO A 198 15.30 -1.52 -5.79
N PRO A 199 13.96 -1.46 -5.86
CA PRO A 199 13.18 -1.90 -4.72
C PRO A 199 13.70 -3.29 -4.38
N SER A 200 14.00 -3.56 -3.11
CA SER A 200 14.13 -4.93 -2.67
C SER A 200 12.91 -5.66 -3.23
N ASP A 201 13.09 -6.73 -4.01
CA ASP A 201 12.03 -7.71 -4.27
C ASP A 201 11.72 -8.40 -2.93
N GLY A 202 11.21 -7.62 -1.98
CA GLY A 202 10.84 -8.05 -0.66
C GLY A 202 9.68 -9.00 -0.80
N ARG A 203 9.61 -9.99 0.09
CA ARG A 203 8.55 -11.02 0.05
C ARG A 203 7.14 -10.46 0.16
N LEU A 204 7.01 -9.22 0.62
CA LEU A 204 5.76 -8.47 0.62
C LEU A 204 5.86 -7.33 -0.40
N PRO A 205 4.94 -7.26 -1.38
CA PRO A 205 4.85 -6.11 -2.27
C PRO A 205 4.75 -4.82 -1.44
N ALA A 206 5.66 -3.87 -1.66
CA ALA A 206 5.56 -2.57 -1.01
C ALA A 206 4.47 -1.74 -1.71
N ASP A 207 3.25 -1.78 -1.19
CA ASP A 207 2.18 -0.93 -1.69
C ASP A 207 2.44 0.53 -1.28
N ALA A 208 2.27 1.48 -2.20
CA ALA A 208 2.55 2.87 -1.92
C ALA A 208 1.56 3.46 -0.90
N VAL A 209 0.29 3.01 -0.91
CA VAL A 209 -0.70 3.42 0.09
C VAL A 209 -0.35 2.82 1.44
N GLU A 210 -0.01 1.53 1.49
CA GLU A 210 0.50 0.87 2.69
C GLU A 210 1.73 1.58 3.26
N ARG A 211 2.70 2.00 2.42
CA ARG A 211 3.87 2.76 2.89
C ARG A 211 3.54 4.14 3.45
N LEU A 212 2.47 4.78 2.97
CA LEU A 212 2.07 6.12 3.43
C LEU A 212 1.17 6.09 4.66
N VAL A 213 0.35 5.03 4.82
CA VAL A 213 -0.63 4.90 5.91
C VAL A 213 -0.15 3.91 6.99
N GLY A 214 0.77 3.01 6.64
CA GLY A 214 1.27 1.93 7.50
C GLY A 214 1.93 2.43 8.78
N ASP A 215 2.58 3.60 8.74
CA ASP A 215 3.17 4.25 9.91
C ASP A 215 2.13 4.48 11.04
N ARG A 216 0.85 4.66 10.70
CA ARG A 216 -0.23 4.76 11.70
C ARG A 216 -0.43 3.46 12.50
N PHE A 217 -0.08 2.33 11.91
CA PHE A 217 -0.25 0.99 12.48
C PHE A 217 1.11 0.35 12.79
N THR A 218 2.12 1.16 13.11
CA THR A 218 3.50 0.74 13.38
C THR A 218 4.11 0.06 12.15
N ASP A 219 4.15 -1.27 12.13
CA ASP A 219 4.81 -2.10 11.12
C ASP A 219 3.88 -3.19 10.58
N VAL A 220 2.57 -3.03 10.79
CA VAL A 220 1.53 -3.91 10.25
C VAL A 220 1.39 -3.70 8.75
N ALA A 221 1.83 -4.68 7.99
CA ALA A 221 1.66 -4.74 6.54
C ALA A 221 0.26 -5.22 6.12
N GLY A 222 -0.39 -6.02 6.97
CA GLY A 222 -1.74 -6.48 6.70
C GLY A 222 -2.36 -7.29 7.82
N VAL A 223 -3.68 -7.37 7.83
CA VAL A 223 -4.46 -8.23 8.72
C VAL A 223 -5.42 -9.05 7.89
N HIS A 224 -5.33 -10.36 8.02
CA HIS A 224 -6.22 -11.30 7.34
C HIS A 224 -7.19 -11.90 8.36
N PRO A 225 -8.48 -12.03 8.04
CA PRO A 225 -9.47 -12.60 8.96
C PRO A 225 -9.16 -14.03 9.43
N ASP A 226 -8.47 -14.80 8.58
CA ASP A 226 -8.17 -16.20 8.80
C ASP A 226 -6.93 -16.61 7.99
N ARG A 227 -6.37 -17.79 8.31
CA ARG A 227 -5.16 -18.29 7.65
C ARG A 227 -5.41 -18.64 6.17
N VAL A 228 -6.62 -19.04 5.80
CA VAL A 228 -6.96 -19.40 4.42
C VAL A 228 -6.87 -18.17 3.51
N ARG A 229 -7.36 -17.01 3.97
CA ARG A 229 -7.27 -15.74 3.26
C ARG A 229 -5.85 -15.24 3.14
N LEU A 230 -5.05 -15.38 4.20
CA LEU A 230 -3.61 -15.12 4.11
C LEU A 230 -2.99 -15.97 2.99
N GLN A 231 -3.19 -17.29 3.02
CA GLN A 231 -2.55 -18.21 2.06
C GLN A 231 -2.97 -18.00 0.60
N ARG A 232 -4.14 -17.39 0.35
CA ARG A 232 -4.56 -17.00 -1.01
C ARG A 232 -3.79 -15.80 -1.53
N GLN A 233 -3.34 -14.91 -0.64
CA GLN A 233 -2.65 -13.66 -1.00
C GLN A 233 -1.12 -13.78 -0.86
N LEU A 234 -0.68 -14.53 0.15
CA LEU A 234 0.72 -14.82 0.45
C LEU A 234 0.87 -16.32 0.73
N PRO A 235 0.97 -17.15 -0.33
CA PRO A 235 1.27 -18.57 -0.20
C PRO A 235 2.54 -18.84 0.60
N ALA A 236 2.60 -20.00 1.27
CA ALA A 236 3.78 -20.40 2.04
C ALA A 236 5.05 -20.52 1.17
N GLU A 237 4.90 -20.78 -0.14
CA GLU A 237 6.02 -20.77 -1.07
C GLU A 237 6.65 -19.38 -1.20
N ASP A 238 5.84 -18.36 -1.43
CA ASP A 238 6.28 -16.98 -1.59
C ASP A 238 6.85 -16.43 -0.26
N LEU A 239 6.29 -16.88 0.86
CA LEU A 239 6.74 -16.48 2.19
C LEU A 239 8.10 -17.09 2.59
N PHE A 240 8.36 -18.36 2.28
CA PHE A 240 9.53 -19.07 2.81
C PHE A 240 10.64 -19.33 1.79
N SER A 241 10.35 -19.29 0.48
CA SER A 241 11.36 -19.56 -0.54
C SER A 241 12.45 -18.47 -0.56
N GLY A 242 13.69 -18.89 -0.79
CA GLY A 242 14.84 -17.98 -0.82
C GLY A 242 15.15 -17.28 0.51
N ALA A 243 14.56 -17.71 1.63
CA ALA A 243 14.94 -17.21 2.96
C ALA A 243 16.42 -17.48 3.27
N ARG A 244 17.11 -16.46 3.77
CA ARG A 244 18.44 -16.54 4.38
C ARG A 244 18.34 -16.92 5.85
N ARG A 245 17.25 -16.52 6.51
CA ARG A 245 16.94 -16.88 7.89
C ARG A 245 15.45 -17.16 8.07
N LEU A 246 15.13 -18.23 8.80
CA LEU A 246 13.78 -18.62 9.16
C LEU A 246 13.73 -18.98 10.64
N ASP A 247 13.09 -18.14 11.43
CA ASP A 247 12.83 -18.40 12.84
C ASP A 247 11.32 -18.57 13.05
N ALA A 248 10.87 -19.64 13.69
CA ALA A 248 9.44 -19.89 13.87
C ALA A 248 9.13 -20.47 15.24
N LEU A 249 8.10 -19.94 15.90
CA LEU A 249 7.55 -20.48 17.14
C LEU A 249 6.06 -20.77 17.05
N GLY A 250 5.61 -21.76 17.83
CA GLY A 250 4.19 -22.03 18.03
C GLY A 250 3.93 -23.49 18.41
N ILE A 251 2.64 -23.84 18.52
CA ILE A 251 2.23 -25.18 18.97
C ILE A 251 2.78 -26.28 18.06
N GLY A 252 2.55 -26.17 16.75
CA GLY A 252 2.93 -27.20 15.77
C GLY A 252 3.49 -26.67 14.47
N LEU A 253 3.75 -25.36 14.37
CA LEU A 253 4.26 -24.68 13.17
C LEU A 253 3.50 -25.02 11.88
N GLY A 254 2.17 -25.11 11.97
CA GLY A 254 1.33 -25.63 10.89
C GLY A 254 1.42 -24.86 9.57
N LEU A 255 1.66 -23.55 9.58
CA LEU A 255 1.82 -22.78 8.33
C LEU A 255 3.02 -23.30 7.52
N LEU A 256 4.14 -23.57 8.19
CA LEU A 256 5.34 -24.13 7.57
C LEU A 256 5.18 -25.62 7.26
N VAL A 257 4.93 -26.45 8.29
CA VAL A 257 5.05 -27.91 8.17
C VAL A 257 3.99 -28.54 7.25
N GLN A 258 2.80 -27.92 7.17
CA GLN A 258 1.69 -28.46 6.36
C GLN A 258 1.70 -27.91 4.93
N ASN A 259 2.27 -26.72 4.69
CA ASN A 259 2.15 -26.03 3.40
C ASN A 259 3.50 -25.84 2.68
N PHE A 260 4.61 -26.17 3.34
CA PHE A 260 5.96 -26.12 2.76
C PHE A 260 6.57 -27.53 2.72
N PRO A 261 6.66 -28.17 1.55
CA PRO A 261 7.12 -29.56 1.43
C PRO A 261 8.52 -29.77 2.01
N GLY A 262 8.75 -30.91 2.66
CA GLY A 262 10.06 -31.25 3.24
C GLY A 262 11.22 -31.21 2.23
N ARG A 263 10.97 -31.54 0.96
CA ARG A 263 11.97 -31.40 -0.13
C ARG A 263 12.38 -29.94 -0.36
N ARG A 264 11.47 -28.98 -0.19
CA ARG A 264 11.77 -27.55 -0.31
C ARG A 264 12.46 -27.03 0.94
N LEU A 265 12.00 -27.44 2.12
CA LEU A 265 12.67 -27.10 3.38
C LEU A 265 14.12 -27.59 3.40
N PHE A 266 14.36 -28.80 2.88
CA PHE A 266 15.70 -29.34 2.66
C PHE A 266 16.53 -28.46 1.72
N ARG A 267 15.99 -28.09 0.54
CA ARG A 267 16.70 -27.21 -0.41
C ARG A 267 17.01 -25.84 0.18
N LEU A 268 16.08 -25.29 0.95
CA LEU A 268 16.24 -24.00 1.62
C LEU A 268 17.42 -24.06 2.62
N ALA A 269 17.49 -25.12 3.42
CA ALA A 269 18.62 -25.34 4.32
C ALA A 269 19.95 -25.53 3.54
N GLU A 270 19.95 -26.33 2.46
CA GLU A 270 21.14 -26.53 1.62
C GLU A 270 21.60 -25.25 0.88
N SER A 271 20.70 -24.29 0.65
CA SER A 271 21.09 -22.97 0.10
C SER A 271 21.73 -22.03 1.14
N GLY A 272 21.98 -22.51 2.37
CA GLY A 272 22.61 -21.73 3.44
C GLY A 272 21.61 -20.98 4.34
N CYS A 273 20.32 -21.30 4.28
CA CYS A 273 19.32 -20.72 5.17
C CYS A 273 19.53 -21.21 6.60
N ARG A 274 19.59 -20.29 7.57
CA ARG A 274 19.58 -20.62 9.01
C ARG A 274 18.16 -20.79 9.51
N VAL A 275 17.84 -21.94 10.06
CA VAL A 275 16.50 -22.33 10.47
C VAL A 275 16.45 -22.64 11.96
N ARG A 276 15.61 -21.92 12.71
CA ARG A 276 15.32 -22.19 14.14
C ARG A 276 13.83 -22.44 14.33
N LEU A 277 13.48 -23.67 14.69
CA LEU A 277 12.08 -24.08 14.86
C LEU A 277 11.80 -24.41 16.33
N LEU A 278 10.84 -23.69 16.91
CA LEU A 278 10.45 -23.83 18.30
C LEU A 278 9.01 -24.34 18.42
N PHE A 279 8.86 -25.56 18.93
CA PHE A 279 7.57 -26.24 19.07
C PHE A 279 7.10 -26.26 20.54
N LEU A 280 5.79 -26.28 20.77
CA LEU A 280 5.29 -26.60 22.10
C LEU A 280 5.62 -28.06 22.42
N ASN A 281 6.22 -28.33 23.58
CA ASN A 281 6.51 -29.69 24.01
C ASN A 281 5.21 -30.52 24.07
N PRO A 282 5.10 -31.62 23.30
CA PRO A 282 3.91 -32.48 23.28
C PRO A 282 3.53 -33.08 24.64
N ALA A 283 4.51 -33.27 25.52
CA ALA A 283 4.31 -33.84 26.85
C ALA A 283 4.00 -32.80 27.95
N SER A 284 4.02 -31.51 27.62
CA SER A 284 3.93 -30.43 28.62
C SER A 284 2.54 -30.30 29.28
N GLY A 285 2.51 -29.59 30.41
CA GLY A 285 1.26 -29.16 31.05
C GLY A 285 0.48 -28.16 30.17
N ALA A 286 1.18 -27.29 29.46
CA ALA A 286 0.60 -26.33 28.54
C ALA A 286 -0.12 -27.01 27.36
N MET A 287 0.46 -28.07 26.79
CA MET A 287 -0.19 -28.88 25.75
C MET A 287 -1.53 -29.45 26.24
N ARG A 288 -1.53 -30.13 27.40
CA ARG A 288 -2.74 -30.70 28.00
C ARG A 288 -3.78 -29.65 28.35
N ARG A 289 -3.37 -28.45 28.75
CA ARG A 289 -4.29 -27.32 28.97
C ARG A 289 -4.93 -26.89 27.66
N ARG A 290 -4.14 -26.73 26.60
CA ARG A 290 -4.62 -26.29 25.30
C ARG A 290 -5.60 -27.29 24.66
N GLU A 291 -5.35 -28.59 24.79
CA GLU A 291 -6.28 -29.64 24.36
C GLU A 291 -7.65 -29.50 25.05
N ARG A 292 -7.65 -29.26 26.36
CA ARG A 292 -8.90 -29.04 27.13
C ARG A 292 -9.64 -27.79 26.68
N GLU A 293 -8.94 -26.69 26.42
CA GLU A 293 -9.55 -25.45 25.94
C GLU A 293 -10.25 -25.61 24.59
N LEU A 294 -9.65 -26.40 23.70
CA LEU A 294 -10.17 -26.69 22.37
C LEU A 294 -11.20 -27.84 22.34
N GLY A 295 -11.48 -28.46 23.48
CA GLY A 295 -12.37 -29.63 23.56
C GLY A 295 -11.86 -30.86 22.82
N LEU A 296 -10.54 -30.98 22.66
CA LEU A 296 -9.90 -32.10 21.96
C LEU A 296 -9.73 -33.31 22.88
N LYS A 297 -9.60 -34.50 22.29
CA LYS A 297 -9.26 -35.71 23.06
C LYS A 297 -7.83 -35.57 23.60
N ARG A 298 -7.58 -36.13 24.78
CA ARG A 298 -6.25 -36.14 25.40
C ARG A 298 -5.21 -36.73 24.45
N GLY A 299 -4.12 -36.00 24.22
CA GLY A 299 -3.01 -36.38 23.35
C GLY A 299 -3.29 -36.26 21.85
N GLU A 300 -4.44 -35.74 21.43
CA GLU A 300 -4.74 -35.52 20.01
C GLU A 300 -3.88 -34.43 19.40
N LEU A 301 -3.74 -33.29 20.08
CA LEU A 301 -2.89 -32.21 19.63
C LEU A 301 -1.42 -32.59 19.80
N GLY A 302 -1.07 -33.24 20.92
CA GLY A 302 0.27 -33.75 21.19
C GLY A 302 0.81 -34.63 20.06
N ARG A 303 0.05 -35.64 19.63
CA ARG A 303 0.41 -36.54 18.50
C ARG A 303 0.59 -35.78 17.18
N THR A 304 -0.23 -34.75 16.94
CA THR A 304 -0.11 -33.91 15.73
C THR A 304 1.21 -33.14 15.75
N VAL A 305 1.59 -32.58 16.91
CA VAL A 305 2.86 -31.86 17.07
C VAL A 305 4.05 -32.81 16.97
N GLU A 306 3.99 -33.99 17.58
CA GLU A 306 5.03 -35.04 17.43
C GLU A 306 5.26 -35.41 15.96
N THR A 307 4.18 -35.58 15.20
CA THR A 307 4.27 -35.86 13.75
C THR A 307 4.97 -34.74 13.00
N ASN A 308 4.69 -33.48 13.34
CA ASN A 308 5.33 -32.31 12.74
C ASN A 308 6.82 -32.25 13.08
N ILE A 309 7.18 -32.50 14.35
CA ILE A 309 8.58 -32.59 14.80
C ILE A 309 9.32 -33.70 14.04
N LEU A 310 8.73 -34.89 13.92
CA LEU A 310 9.32 -35.99 13.15
C LEU A 310 9.51 -35.66 11.67
N HIS A 311 8.61 -34.87 11.07
CA HIS A 311 8.78 -34.39 9.70
C HIS A 311 10.01 -33.50 9.56
N VAL A 312 10.16 -32.48 10.40
CA VAL A 312 11.32 -31.57 10.31
C VAL A 312 12.64 -32.24 10.73
N ARG A 313 12.59 -33.21 11.65
CA ARG A 313 13.76 -34.04 11.99
C ARG A 313 14.29 -34.84 10.80
N ARG A 314 13.40 -35.41 9.98
CA ARG A 314 13.78 -36.11 8.74
C ARG A 314 14.40 -35.19 7.69
N VAL A 315 14.05 -33.90 7.72
CA VAL A 315 14.71 -32.89 6.90
C VAL A 315 16.10 -32.61 7.47
N ARG A 316 16.19 -32.26 8.76
CA ARG A 316 17.46 -31.98 9.47
C ARG A 316 18.49 -33.10 9.30
N SER A 317 18.08 -34.37 9.39
CA SER A 317 18.98 -35.53 9.27
C SER A 317 19.66 -35.67 7.89
N ARG A 318 19.21 -34.90 6.89
CA ARG A 318 19.76 -34.91 5.52
C ARG A 318 20.60 -33.67 5.21
N VAL A 319 20.48 -32.61 6.01
CA VAL A 319 21.17 -31.33 5.79
C VAL A 319 22.64 -31.49 6.14
N ARG A 320 23.54 -30.89 5.35
CA ARG A 320 24.99 -30.98 5.56
C ARG A 320 25.48 -30.27 6.82
N ASP A 321 24.84 -29.16 7.16
CA ASP A 321 25.10 -28.37 8.37
C ASP A 321 23.90 -28.46 9.33
N PRO A 322 23.93 -29.40 10.30
CA PRO A 322 22.86 -29.55 11.28
C PRO A 322 22.77 -28.39 12.28
N GLU A 323 23.81 -27.58 12.45
CA GLU A 323 23.83 -26.41 13.33
C GLU A 323 23.07 -25.24 12.70
N ALA A 324 23.03 -25.18 11.36
CA ALA A 324 22.15 -24.25 10.64
C ALA A 324 20.66 -24.66 10.69
N PHE A 325 20.31 -25.83 11.23
CA PHE A 325 18.93 -26.31 11.34
C PHE A 325 18.63 -26.84 12.75
N GLU A 326 18.17 -25.94 13.61
CA GLU A 326 17.87 -26.24 15.01
C GLU A 326 16.37 -26.50 15.24
N ILE A 327 16.08 -27.52 16.05
CA ILE A 327 14.72 -27.88 16.47
C ILE A 327 14.71 -27.92 17.99
N ARG A 328 13.87 -27.09 18.61
CA ARG A 328 13.72 -26.98 20.06
C ARG A 328 12.26 -27.07 20.49
N VAL A 329 12.05 -27.33 21.78
CA VAL A 329 10.74 -27.34 22.42
C VAL A 329 10.70 -26.43 23.65
N PHE A 330 9.57 -25.77 23.87
CA PHE A 330 9.29 -24.98 25.07
C PHE A 330 8.07 -25.54 25.83
N ASP A 331 7.98 -25.25 27.13
CA ASP A 331 6.95 -25.79 28.04
C ASP A 331 5.87 -24.77 28.42
N ASP A 332 6.03 -23.50 28.00
CA ASP A 332 5.15 -22.40 28.36
C ASP A 332 3.81 -22.37 27.61
N THR A 333 2.87 -21.59 28.16
CA THR A 333 1.54 -21.45 27.56
C THR A 333 1.64 -20.73 26.21
N PRO A 334 1.25 -21.39 25.09
CA PRO A 334 1.39 -20.78 23.78
C PRO A 334 0.39 -19.62 23.64
N ARG A 335 0.88 -18.40 23.39
CA ARG A 335 0.05 -17.20 23.18
C ARG A 335 -0.22 -16.92 21.70
N PHE A 336 0.76 -17.21 20.85
CA PHE A 336 0.69 -17.01 19.41
C PHE A 336 1.63 -18.00 18.68
N SER A 337 1.46 -18.14 17.37
CA SER A 337 2.53 -18.58 16.49
C SER A 337 3.10 -17.41 15.72
N ALA A 338 4.41 -17.40 15.52
CA ALA A 338 5.06 -16.44 14.63
C ALA A 338 6.05 -17.13 13.71
N TYR A 339 6.19 -16.61 12.51
CA TYR A 339 7.20 -17.01 11.52
C TYR A 339 7.92 -15.75 11.08
N PHE A 340 9.20 -15.65 11.39
CA PHE A 340 10.07 -14.54 11.04
C PHE A 340 10.99 -14.98 9.90
N VAL A 341 10.96 -14.24 8.80
CA VAL A 341 11.73 -14.53 7.60
C VAL A 341 12.66 -13.35 7.33
N ASP A 342 13.96 -13.62 7.23
CA ASP A 342 15.03 -12.62 7.07
C ASP A 342 14.95 -11.46 8.07
N ALA A 343 14.62 -11.79 9.32
CA ALA A 343 14.41 -10.81 10.39
C ALA A 343 15.65 -9.98 10.74
N ASP A 344 16.82 -10.39 10.28
CA ASP A 344 18.09 -9.67 10.44
C ASP A 344 18.27 -8.53 9.41
N GLY A 345 17.55 -8.57 8.28
CA GLY A 345 17.59 -7.55 7.25
C GLY A 345 16.51 -6.46 7.40
N PRO A 346 16.61 -5.37 6.60
CA PRO A 346 15.60 -4.31 6.56
C PRO A 346 14.25 -4.78 5.96
N ASP A 347 14.27 -5.84 5.13
CA ASP A 347 13.08 -6.39 4.47
C ASP A 347 12.50 -7.60 5.22
N GLY A 348 12.76 -7.69 6.52
CA GLY A 348 12.28 -8.77 7.37
C GLY A 348 10.76 -8.83 7.39
N VAL A 349 10.19 -10.03 7.37
CA VAL A 349 8.74 -10.25 7.41
C VAL A 349 8.38 -11.17 8.56
N ALA A 350 7.35 -10.82 9.32
CA ALA A 350 6.78 -11.69 10.34
C ALA A 350 5.30 -12.00 10.04
N VAL A 351 4.92 -13.26 10.18
CA VAL A 351 3.53 -13.69 10.17
C VAL A 351 3.15 -14.13 11.57
N VAL A 352 2.29 -13.36 12.24
CA VAL A 352 1.91 -13.57 13.63
C VAL A 352 0.43 -13.92 13.73
N GLN A 353 0.12 -14.97 14.48
CA GLN A 353 -1.24 -15.44 14.66
C GLN A 353 -1.50 -15.82 16.12
N SER A 354 -2.45 -15.15 16.74
CA SER A 354 -2.83 -15.38 18.13
C SER A 354 -3.60 -16.69 18.32
N TYR A 355 -3.41 -17.32 19.48
CA TYR A 355 -4.18 -18.48 19.91
C TYR A 355 -5.39 -18.04 20.74
N LEU A 356 -6.55 -17.92 20.11
CA LEU A 356 -7.80 -17.64 20.82
C LEU A 356 -8.27 -18.88 21.59
N ARG A 357 -9.00 -18.65 22.69
CA ARG A 357 -9.41 -19.70 23.63
C ARG A 357 -10.21 -20.83 22.98
N ARG A 358 -11.14 -20.50 22.07
CA ARG A 358 -12.12 -21.46 21.50
C ARG A 358 -11.96 -21.69 20.00
N SER A 359 -10.92 -21.14 19.38
CA SER A 359 -10.73 -21.20 17.94
C SER A 359 -9.45 -21.96 17.61
N ARG A 360 -9.51 -22.75 16.53
CA ARG A 360 -8.32 -23.37 15.96
C ARG A 360 -7.51 -22.31 15.25
N GLY A 361 -6.19 -22.50 15.15
CA GLY A 361 -5.30 -21.57 14.45
C GLY A 361 -5.55 -21.41 12.95
N MET A 362 -6.59 -22.02 12.35
CA MET A 362 -6.97 -21.72 10.97
C MET A 362 -7.98 -20.57 10.89
N GLU A 363 -8.77 -20.37 11.94
CA GLU A 363 -9.94 -19.47 12.00
C GLU A 363 -9.61 -18.15 12.69
N THR A 364 -8.41 -18.01 13.25
CA THR A 364 -8.00 -16.80 13.95
C THR A 364 -7.35 -15.80 13.00
N PRO A 365 -7.53 -14.49 13.24
CA PRO A 365 -6.89 -13.46 12.44
C PRO A 365 -5.37 -13.61 12.42
N VAL A 366 -4.76 -13.27 11.28
CA VAL A 366 -3.32 -13.31 11.07
C VAL A 366 -2.83 -11.92 10.74
N MET A 367 -1.81 -11.47 11.46
CA MET A 367 -1.11 -10.22 11.19
C MET A 367 0.14 -10.52 10.38
N VAL A 368 0.36 -9.73 9.35
CA VAL A 368 1.61 -9.69 8.59
C VAL A 368 2.30 -8.40 8.98
N LEU A 369 3.54 -8.53 9.47
CA LEU A 369 4.37 -7.41 9.88
C LEU A 369 5.55 -7.32 8.92
N ARG A 370 5.92 -6.11 8.51
CA ARG A 370 7.15 -5.85 7.76
C ARG A 370 8.06 -5.07 8.67
N ARG A 371 9.27 -5.56 8.92
CA ARG A 371 10.26 -4.83 9.71
C ARG A 371 10.41 -3.44 9.12
N ALA A 372 10.12 -2.42 9.92
CA ALA A 372 10.23 -1.05 9.46
C ALA A 372 11.72 -0.73 9.25
N GLY A 373 12.10 -0.42 8.02
CA GLY A 373 13.43 0.13 7.71
C GLY A 373 13.56 1.63 8.00
N ARG A 374 12.57 2.25 8.69
CA ARG A 374 12.50 3.70 8.90
C ARG A 374 11.87 4.10 10.24
N GLU A 375 12.31 5.26 10.71
CA GLU A 375 11.64 6.08 11.73
C GLU A 375 10.19 6.35 11.32
N ILE A 376 9.27 5.99 12.21
CA ILE A 376 7.83 6.24 12.08
C ILE A 376 7.62 7.75 11.94
N VAL A 377 7.04 8.21 10.83
CA VAL A 377 6.95 9.65 10.43
C VAL A 377 6.12 10.51 11.41
N GLN A 378 5.53 9.91 12.46
CA GLN A 378 4.82 10.61 13.55
C GLN A 378 5.50 10.45 14.92
N ARG A 379 6.83 10.54 14.97
CA ARG A 379 7.50 10.94 16.21
C ARG A 379 8.10 12.34 16.01
N ASP A 380 7.33 13.36 16.38
CA ASP A 380 7.85 14.73 16.58
C ASP A 380 8.93 14.79 17.69
N ASP A 381 9.26 13.65 18.30
CA ASP A 381 10.36 13.48 19.22
C ASP A 381 11.17 12.21 18.88
N PRO A 382 12.28 12.33 18.13
CA PRO A 382 13.21 11.23 17.86
C PRO A 382 13.87 10.68 19.15
N LEU A 383 13.72 11.39 20.27
CA LEU A 383 14.27 11.08 21.58
C LEU A 383 13.25 10.49 22.56
N ALA A 384 11.99 10.28 22.16
CA ALA A 384 11.01 9.59 23.00
C ALA A 384 11.15 8.06 22.87
N ASP A 385 12.12 7.55 23.64
CA ASP A 385 12.13 6.27 24.35
C ASP A 385 11.79 4.99 23.57
N GLY A 386 12.81 4.14 23.36
CA GLY A 386 12.83 2.69 23.65
C GLY A 386 11.65 1.75 23.33
N GLU A 387 10.57 2.20 22.71
CA GLU A 387 9.38 1.41 22.43
C GLU A 387 9.61 0.55 21.19
N LEU A 388 9.56 -0.76 21.40
CA LEU A 388 9.68 -1.75 20.35
C LEU A 388 8.49 -1.67 19.40
N SER A 389 8.75 -1.84 18.10
CA SER A 389 7.69 -2.07 17.12
C SER A 389 6.97 -3.40 17.40
N LEU A 390 5.83 -3.70 16.74
CA LEU A 390 5.18 -5.00 16.96
C LEU A 390 6.09 -6.14 16.47
N PHE A 391 6.78 -5.95 15.35
CA PHE A 391 7.77 -6.89 14.85
C PHE A 391 8.84 -7.16 15.90
N GLU A 392 9.47 -6.12 16.46
CA GLU A 392 10.55 -6.27 17.45
C GLU A 392 10.03 -6.83 18.78
N THR A 393 8.81 -6.50 19.20
CA THR A 393 8.15 -7.08 20.39
C THR A 393 7.95 -8.59 20.24
N TYR A 394 7.37 -9.05 19.13
CA TYR A 394 7.20 -10.48 18.89
C TYR A 394 8.55 -11.19 18.69
N ARG A 395 9.54 -10.47 18.17
CA ARG A 395 10.89 -10.98 17.97
C ARG A 395 11.60 -11.22 19.29
N GLU A 396 11.50 -10.29 20.23
CA GLU A 396 12.02 -10.43 21.59
C GLU A 396 11.39 -11.64 22.30
N GLU A 397 10.07 -11.80 22.21
CA GLU A 397 9.36 -12.98 22.75
C GLU A 397 9.86 -14.30 22.13
N PHE A 398 10.22 -14.31 20.84
CA PHE A 398 10.86 -15.48 20.21
C PHE A 398 12.21 -15.77 20.87
N GLU A 399 13.08 -14.76 21.02
CA GLU A 399 14.43 -14.99 21.56
C GLU A 399 14.37 -15.42 23.03
N TRP A 400 13.50 -14.82 23.85
CA TRP A 400 13.28 -15.24 25.23
C TRP A 400 12.80 -16.69 25.32
N SER A 401 11.84 -17.07 24.48
CA SER A 401 11.37 -18.46 24.42
C SER A 401 12.44 -19.42 23.89
N TRP A 402 13.34 -18.94 23.02
CA TRP A 402 14.44 -19.72 22.46
C TRP A 402 15.52 -20.01 23.51
N GLU A 403 15.85 -19.04 24.35
CA GLU A 403 16.83 -19.15 25.43
C GLU A 403 16.38 -20.16 26.51
N ASP A 404 15.10 -20.17 26.88
CA ASP A 404 14.53 -21.12 27.86
C ASP A 404 14.14 -22.49 27.26
N SER A 405 14.30 -22.65 25.93
CA SER A 405 13.92 -23.88 25.24
C SER A 405 14.94 -25.01 25.36
N ARG A 406 14.48 -26.23 25.12
CA ARG A 406 15.31 -27.44 25.12
C ARG A 406 15.46 -28.01 23.71
N PRO A 407 16.66 -28.47 23.31
CA PRO A 407 16.85 -29.12 22.02
C PRO A 407 16.06 -30.42 21.93
N VAL A 408 15.53 -30.72 20.73
CA VAL A 408 14.95 -32.02 20.43
C VAL A 408 16.07 -32.96 19.98
N SER A 409 16.39 -33.93 20.83
CA SER A 409 17.36 -35.02 20.58
C SER A 409 16.91 -35.97 19.49
#